data_AF-R7JBA8-F1
#
_entry.id   AF-R7JBA8-F1
#
_cell.length_a   1.000
_cell.length_b   1.000
_cell.length_c   1.000
_cell.angle_alpha   90.00
_cell.angle_beta   90.00
_cell.angle_gamma   90.00
#
_symmetry.space_group_name_H-M   'P 1'
#
loop_
_entity.id
_entity.type
_entity.pdbx_description
1 polymer ?
#
loop_
_entity_poly.entity_id
_entity_poly.type
_entity_poly.pdbx_seq_one_letter_code
_entity_poly.pdbx_strand_id
1 'polypeptide(L)'
;MTVIGFVSTFVIYMFILMYGSMVMQGVMEEKTNRIVELMVSSVKPFDLMMGKIVGIGMVGLTQVFLWGILTVVLVSGSLFLFGGDATQTADLMMSSNMNQAAMMTSTDPTVLKIQDIIHSIPIATLGINFLLYFIGGYVLYASLFAAIGSAINQPEDANQFMTPMMIFILFGFYAGIYSVENPDGPLAFWCSLIPFTSPIVMMVRLPYDIPLWEHILSLVLLFVAAYGCVWISGKIYRTGILMYGKKPSIAELIRWIKYKA
;
A
#
# COMPACT_ATOMS: atom_id res chain seq x y z
N MET A 1 14.89 4.18 11.58
CA MET A 1 14.56 4.70 10.25
C MET A 1 14.28 3.58 9.24
N THR A 2 15.17 2.61 9.06
CA THR A 2 14.98 1.49 8.12
C THR A 2 13.79 0.57 8.45
N VAL A 3 13.58 0.27 9.73
CA VAL A 3 12.46 -0.58 10.17
C VAL A 3 11.10 -0.01 9.78
N ILE A 4 10.90 1.31 9.93
CA ILE A 4 9.60 1.93 9.62
C ILE A 4 9.32 1.93 8.12
N GLY A 5 10.34 2.18 7.28
CA GLY A 5 10.23 2.06 5.82
C GLY A 5 9.86 0.65 5.38
N PHE A 6 10.51 -0.38 5.95
CA PHE A 6 10.20 -1.78 5.66
C PHE A 6 8.77 -2.16 6.06
N VAL A 7 8.34 -1.76 7.27
CA VAL A 7 6.97 -2.01 7.75
C VAL A 7 5.95 -1.32 6.85
N SER A 8 6.16 -0.05 6.50
CA SER A 8 5.29 0.70 5.59
C SER A 8 5.19 0.04 4.21
N THR A 9 6.32 -0.38 3.64
CA THR A 9 6.38 -1.10 2.36
C THR A 9 5.65 -2.44 2.41
N PHE A 10 5.85 -3.21 3.49
CA PHE A 10 5.18 -4.49 3.67
C PHE A 10 3.67 -4.32 3.80
N VAL A 11 3.20 -3.30 4.52
CA VAL A 11 1.78 -2.97 4.64
C VAL A 11 1.20 -2.60 3.27
N ILE A 12 1.85 -1.73 2.49
CA ILE A 12 1.40 -1.38 1.13
C ILE A 12 1.36 -2.62 0.23
N TYR A 13 2.38 -3.46 0.28
CA TYR A 13 2.45 -4.70 -0.49
C TYR A 13 1.26 -5.63 -0.20
N MET A 14 1.01 -5.92 1.08
CA MET A 14 -0.11 -6.78 1.51
C MET A 14 -1.45 -6.16 1.13
N PHE A 15 -1.57 -4.85 1.29
CA PHE A 15 -2.78 -4.13 0.94
C PHE A 15 -3.11 -4.22 -0.55
N ILE A 16 -2.13 -3.95 -1.42
CA ILE A 16 -2.30 -4.00 -2.87
C ILE A 16 -2.77 -5.39 -3.31
N LEU A 17 -2.15 -6.46 -2.79
CA LEU A 17 -2.52 -7.82 -3.15
C LEU A 17 -3.92 -8.21 -2.64
N MET A 18 -4.21 -7.91 -1.37
CA MET A 18 -5.47 -8.29 -0.75
C MET A 18 -6.65 -7.52 -1.36
N TYR A 19 -6.56 -6.20 -1.45
CA TYR A 19 -7.67 -5.40 -1.96
C TYR A 19 -7.74 -5.42 -3.49
N GLY A 20 -6.62 -5.57 -4.17
CA GLY A 20 -6.59 -5.78 -5.62
C GLY A 20 -7.30 -7.07 -6.03
N SER A 21 -7.03 -8.18 -5.35
CA SER A 21 -7.72 -9.45 -5.60
C SER A 21 -9.23 -9.38 -5.31
N MET A 22 -9.65 -8.66 -4.27
CA MET A 22 -11.07 -8.39 -3.98
C MET A 22 -11.75 -7.59 -5.10
N VAL A 23 -11.10 -6.58 -5.66
CA VAL A 23 -11.64 -5.82 -6.81
C VAL A 23 -11.85 -6.76 -7.99
N MET A 24 -10.86 -7.59 -8.32
CA MET A 24 -10.97 -8.53 -9.44
C MET A 24 -12.12 -9.52 -9.27
N GLN A 25 -12.24 -10.14 -8.10
CA GLN A 25 -13.31 -11.09 -7.79
C GLN A 25 -14.68 -10.40 -7.82
N GLY A 26 -14.79 -9.20 -7.24
CA GLY A 26 -16.05 -8.46 -7.22
C GLY A 26 -16.54 -8.05 -8.61
N VAL A 27 -15.65 -7.77 -9.57
CA VAL A 27 -16.05 -7.50 -10.97
C VAL A 27 -16.52 -8.77 -11.66
N MET A 28 -15.81 -9.87 -11.44
CA MET A 28 -16.16 -11.17 -12.01
C MET A 28 -17.52 -11.67 -11.50
N GLU A 29 -17.82 -11.51 -10.21
CA GLU A 29 -19.11 -11.84 -9.63
C GLU A 29 -20.27 -11.05 -10.27
N GLU A 30 -20.09 -9.76 -10.50
CA GLU A 30 -21.10 -8.93 -11.19
C GLU A 30 -21.41 -9.44 -12.59
N LYS A 31 -20.38 -9.89 -13.30
CA LYS A 31 -20.49 -10.44 -14.65
C LYS A 31 -21.19 -11.80 -14.67
N THR A 32 -20.85 -12.68 -13.73
CA THR A 32 -21.36 -14.06 -13.69
C THR A 32 -22.80 -14.14 -13.18
N ASN A 33 -23.20 -13.26 -12.25
CA ASN A 33 -24.48 -13.37 -11.55
C ASN A 33 -25.69 -12.76 -12.30
N ARG A 34 -25.59 -12.48 -13.61
CA ARG A 34 -26.60 -11.74 -14.42
C ARG A 34 -26.96 -10.34 -13.89
N ILE A 35 -26.30 -9.88 -12.83
CA ILE A 35 -26.50 -8.54 -12.23
C ILE A 35 -26.11 -7.45 -13.26
N VAL A 36 -25.13 -7.74 -14.12
CA VAL A 36 -24.66 -6.84 -15.17
C VAL A 36 -25.72 -6.45 -16.20
N GLU A 37 -26.62 -7.37 -16.59
CA GLU A 37 -27.66 -7.08 -17.58
C GLU A 37 -28.66 -6.04 -17.05
N LEU A 38 -28.96 -6.11 -15.74
CA LEU A 38 -29.80 -5.14 -15.05
C LEU A 38 -29.04 -3.83 -14.79
N MET A 39 -27.79 -3.88 -14.34
CA MET A 39 -27.01 -2.68 -13.99
C MET A 39 -26.60 -1.83 -15.20
N VAL A 40 -26.27 -2.43 -16.34
CA VAL A 40 -25.85 -1.69 -17.55
C VAL A 40 -27.00 -0.87 -18.14
N SER A 41 -28.26 -1.23 -17.86
CA SER A 41 -29.43 -0.42 -18.23
C SER A 41 -29.65 0.81 -17.34
N SER A 42 -29.02 0.84 -16.15
CA SER A 42 -29.23 1.87 -15.12
C SER A 42 -28.03 2.81 -14.94
N VAL A 43 -26.79 2.31 -15.13
CA VAL A 43 -25.55 3.08 -14.88
C VAL A 43 -24.48 2.73 -15.91
N LYS A 44 -23.63 3.70 -16.28
CA LYS A 44 -22.53 3.47 -17.23
C LYS A 44 -21.48 2.51 -16.63
N PRO A 45 -20.90 1.58 -17.41
CA PRO A 45 -19.90 0.63 -16.92
C PRO A 45 -18.67 1.27 -16.25
N PHE A 46 -18.26 2.46 -16.71
CA PHE A 46 -17.14 3.18 -16.11
C PHE A 46 -17.45 3.62 -14.67
N ASP A 47 -18.65 4.13 -14.42
CA ASP A 47 -19.08 4.61 -13.11
C ASP A 47 -19.21 3.43 -12.14
N LEU A 48 -19.65 2.27 -12.63
CA LEU A 48 -19.71 1.02 -11.85
C LEU A 48 -18.31 0.56 -11.42
N MET A 49 -17.35 0.52 -12.36
CA MET A 49 -15.97 0.13 -12.07
C MET A 49 -15.31 1.11 -11.07
N MET A 50 -15.44 2.41 -11.32
CA MET A 50 -14.88 3.44 -10.46
C MET A 50 -15.50 3.38 -9.06
N GLY A 51 -16.82 3.21 -8.96
CA GLY A 51 -17.53 3.04 -7.70
C GLY A 51 -17.01 1.83 -6.90
N LYS A 52 -16.73 0.71 -7.56
CA LYS A 52 -16.15 -0.48 -6.91
C LYS A 52 -14.72 -0.24 -6.43
N ILE A 53 -13.86 0.36 -7.26
CA ILE A 53 -12.48 0.70 -6.87
C ILE A 53 -12.48 1.67 -5.69
N VAL A 54 -13.28 2.73 -5.74
CA VAL A 54 -13.36 3.70 -4.64
C VAL A 54 -13.95 3.07 -3.39
N GLY A 55 -15.01 2.26 -3.50
CA GLY A 55 -15.65 1.60 -2.37
C GLY A 55 -14.71 0.64 -1.63
N ILE A 56 -14.04 -0.25 -2.37
CA ILE A 56 -13.05 -1.17 -1.78
C ILE A 56 -11.85 -0.40 -1.23
N GLY A 57 -11.43 0.67 -1.91
CA GLY A 57 -10.38 1.57 -1.43
C GLY A 57 -10.73 2.26 -0.12
N MET A 58 -11.99 2.70 0.05
CA MET A 58 -12.47 3.29 1.30
C MET A 58 -12.44 2.30 2.45
N VAL A 59 -12.86 1.05 2.24
CA VAL A 59 -12.73 -0.02 3.26
C VAL A 59 -11.28 -0.16 3.69
N GLY A 60 -10.36 -0.13 2.74
CA GLY A 60 -8.95 -0.22 3.06
C GLY A 60 -8.36 0.99 3.79
N LEU A 61 -8.80 2.20 3.45
CA LEU A 61 -8.46 3.41 4.22
C LEU A 61 -9.01 3.34 5.65
N THR A 62 -10.23 2.81 5.84
CA THR A 62 -10.76 2.59 7.20
C THR A 62 -9.95 1.57 7.98
N GLN A 63 -9.43 0.52 7.33
CA GLN A 63 -8.57 -0.47 7.98
C GLN A 63 -7.26 0.17 8.47
N VAL A 64 -6.59 0.96 7.63
CA VAL A 64 -5.37 1.70 8.00
C VAL A 64 -5.66 2.69 9.14
N PHE A 65 -6.78 3.41 9.07
CA PHE A 65 -7.19 4.36 10.11
C PHE A 65 -7.40 3.67 11.46
N LEU A 66 -8.10 2.53 11.48
CA LEU A 66 -8.30 1.73 12.70
C LEU A 66 -6.98 1.19 13.27
N TRP A 67 -6.07 0.73 12.41
CA TRP A 67 -4.74 0.31 12.83
C TRP A 67 -3.95 1.46 13.46
N GLY A 68 -4.00 2.65 12.85
CA GLY A 68 -3.38 3.87 13.39
C GLY A 68 -3.90 4.23 14.78
N ILE A 69 -5.23 4.24 14.96
CA ILE A 69 -5.85 4.48 16.28
C ILE A 69 -5.39 3.42 17.29
N LEU A 70 -5.43 2.13 16.91
CA LEU A 70 -5.03 1.04 17.78
C LEU A 70 -3.57 1.20 18.24
N THR A 71 -2.64 1.54 17.34
CA THR A 71 -1.24 1.78 17.70
C THR A 71 -1.10 2.94 18.68
N VAL A 72 -1.78 4.06 18.45
CA VAL A 72 -1.73 5.22 19.36
C VAL A 72 -2.29 4.87 20.73
N VAL A 73 -3.42 4.16 20.80
CA VAL A 73 -4.04 3.73 22.06
C VAL A 73 -3.15 2.74 22.80
N LEU A 74 -2.53 1.77 22.11
CA LEU A 74 -1.64 0.79 22.74
C LEU A 74 -0.34 1.44 23.25
N VAL A 75 0.26 2.35 22.50
CA VAL A 75 1.47 3.07 22.93
C VAL A 75 1.15 4.01 24.10
N SER A 76 0.05 4.76 24.03
CA SER A 76 -0.36 5.65 25.13
C SER A 76 -0.77 4.85 26.37
N GLY A 77 -1.44 3.72 26.17
CA GLY A 77 -1.83 2.78 27.23
C GLY A 77 -0.64 2.09 27.86
N SER A 78 0.38 1.69 27.09
CA SER A 78 1.60 1.11 27.65
C SER A 78 2.43 2.15 28.41
N LEU A 79 2.49 3.39 27.94
CA LEU A 79 3.11 4.48 28.68
C LEU A 79 2.35 4.82 29.97
N PHE A 80 1.02 4.73 29.97
CA PHE A 80 0.22 4.95 31.18
C PHE A 80 0.34 3.79 32.20
N LEU A 81 0.35 2.54 31.72
CA LEU A 81 0.37 1.34 32.57
C LEU A 81 1.78 0.95 33.03
N PHE A 82 2.80 1.11 32.18
CA PHE A 82 4.20 0.75 32.45
C PHE A 82 5.11 1.97 32.66
N GLY A 83 4.67 3.18 32.32
CA GLY A 83 5.39 4.44 32.54
C GLY A 83 4.90 5.25 33.75
N GLY A 84 3.91 4.73 34.49
CA GLY A 84 3.62 5.22 35.84
C GLY A 84 4.83 5.03 36.75
N ASP A 85 5.45 6.15 37.12
CA ASP A 85 6.52 6.25 38.13
C ASP A 85 7.87 5.58 37.84
N ALA A 86 8.35 5.63 36.59
CA ALA A 86 9.79 5.48 36.34
C ALA A 86 10.63 6.57 37.03
N THR A 87 10.04 7.74 37.31
CA THR A 87 10.66 8.84 38.06
C THR A 87 10.63 8.64 39.58
N GLN A 88 9.53 8.13 40.17
CA GLN A 88 9.52 7.85 41.62
C GLN A 88 10.31 6.58 41.99
N THR A 89 10.42 5.59 41.10
CA THR A 89 11.27 4.41 41.36
C THR A 89 12.76 4.79 41.38
N ALA A 90 13.16 5.78 40.57
CA ALA A 90 14.52 6.34 40.59
C ALA A 90 14.79 7.18 41.86
N ASP A 91 13.83 8.03 42.28
CA ASP A 91 13.96 8.85 43.50
C ASP A 91 13.93 8.03 44.80
N LEU A 92 13.15 6.94 44.86
CA LEU A 92 13.08 6.04 46.02
C LEU A 92 14.33 5.14 46.16
N MET A 93 15.07 4.88 45.08
CA MET A 93 16.32 4.09 45.13
C MET A 93 17.57 4.94 45.39
N MET A 94 17.52 6.26 45.15
CA MET A 94 18.61 7.18 45.50
C MET A 94 18.76 7.41 47.01
N SER A 95 17.75 7.10 47.83
CA SER A 95 17.78 7.37 49.27
C SER A 95 18.34 6.23 50.14
N SER A 96 18.66 5.04 49.59
CA SER A 96 18.90 3.85 50.42
C SER A 96 20.31 3.22 50.39
N ASN A 97 21.20 3.50 49.41
CA ASN A 97 22.60 3.08 49.53
C ASN A 97 23.55 3.69 48.47
N MET A 98 24.45 4.57 48.93
CA MET A 98 25.44 5.29 48.11
C MET A 98 26.50 4.39 47.44
N ASN A 99 26.60 3.11 47.81
CA ASN A 99 27.58 2.15 47.26
C ASN A 99 27.01 1.20 46.19
N GLN A 100 25.71 1.26 45.91
CA GLN A 100 25.06 0.49 44.83
C GLN A 100 24.44 1.40 43.77
N ALA A 101 24.73 2.70 43.81
CA ALA A 101 24.34 3.65 42.78
C ALA A 101 25.06 3.43 41.44
N ALA A 102 26.20 2.71 41.43
CA ALA A 102 26.95 2.42 40.21
C ALA A 102 26.42 1.21 39.42
N MET A 103 25.50 0.40 39.98
CA MET A 103 24.95 -0.79 39.30
C MET A 103 23.47 -0.67 38.89
N MET A 104 22.78 0.43 39.25
CA MET A 104 21.36 0.63 38.93
C MET A 104 21.06 1.90 38.12
N THR A 105 22.09 2.67 37.70
CA THR A 105 21.97 3.59 36.55
C THR A 105 21.94 2.85 35.21
N SER A 106 21.58 1.57 35.20
CA SER A 106 20.99 0.93 34.03
C SER A 106 19.49 1.26 34.02
N THR A 107 19.14 2.53 33.86
CA THR A 107 17.90 2.84 33.13
C THR A 107 18.06 2.07 31.83
N ASP A 108 17.29 0.99 31.69
CA ASP A 108 17.51 0.00 30.64
C ASP A 108 17.70 0.77 29.33
N PRO A 109 18.91 0.72 28.71
CA PRO A 109 19.30 1.65 27.63
C PRO A 109 18.36 1.55 26.42
N THR A 110 17.49 0.55 26.42
CA THR A 110 16.33 0.31 25.58
C THR A 110 15.23 1.38 25.74
N VAL A 111 14.86 1.81 26.95
CA VAL A 111 13.73 2.73 27.20
C VAL A 111 14.08 4.16 26.80
N LEU A 112 15.28 4.64 27.14
CA LEU A 112 15.77 5.96 26.72
C LEU A 112 15.96 6.03 25.18
N LYS A 113 16.43 4.94 24.55
CA LYS A 113 16.51 4.85 23.08
C LYS A 113 15.13 4.90 22.41
N ILE A 114 14.10 4.30 23.00
CA ILE A 114 12.74 4.35 22.46
C ILE A 114 12.20 5.78 22.48
N GLN A 115 12.47 6.55 23.52
CA GLN A 115 12.02 7.95 23.63
C GLN A 115 12.74 8.87 22.61
N ASP A 116 14.05 8.69 22.40
CA ASP A 116 14.82 9.47 21.41
C ASP A 116 14.47 9.09 19.96
N ILE A 117 14.13 7.82 19.69
CA ILE A 117 13.71 7.34 18.36
C ILE A 117 12.32 7.89 18.00
N ILE A 118 11.40 8.03 18.96
CA ILE A 118 10.04 8.54 18.68
C ILE A 118 10.06 10.03 18.32
N HIS A 119 10.89 10.85 18.98
CA HIS A 119 10.97 12.28 18.69
C HIS A 119 11.81 12.64 17.45
N SER A 120 12.73 11.75 17.02
CA SER A 120 13.56 11.98 15.83
C SER A 120 12.90 11.59 14.51
N ILE A 121 11.79 10.84 14.53
CA ILE A 121 11.08 10.45 13.31
C ILE A 121 10.04 11.52 12.96
N PRO A 122 10.08 12.12 11.76
CA PRO A 122 9.00 12.96 11.26
C PRO A 122 7.79 12.10 10.87
N ILE A 123 7.08 11.57 11.88
CA ILE A 123 5.94 10.65 11.74
C ILE A 123 4.86 11.25 10.83
N ALA A 124 4.64 12.57 10.93
CA ALA A 124 3.68 13.28 10.08
C ALA A 124 4.07 13.21 8.59
N THR A 125 5.33 13.49 8.26
CA THR A 125 5.83 13.44 6.87
C THR A 125 5.77 12.01 6.32
N LEU A 126 6.16 11.02 7.12
CA LEU A 126 6.09 9.61 6.73
C LEU A 126 4.64 9.15 6.53
N GLY A 127 3.72 9.54 7.43
CA GLY A 127 2.30 9.20 7.34
C GLY A 127 1.62 9.83 6.12
N ILE A 128 1.90 11.09 5.82
CA ILE A 128 1.36 11.75 4.62
C ILE A 128 1.87 11.06 3.35
N ASN A 129 3.18 10.82 3.25
CA ASN A 129 3.75 10.14 2.10
C ASN A 129 3.20 8.71 1.98
N PHE A 130 3.08 7.98 3.10
CA PHE A 130 2.45 6.66 3.12
C PHE A 130 1.06 6.71 2.49
N LEU A 131 0.19 7.64 2.91
CA LEU A 131 -1.15 7.77 2.35
C LEU A 131 -1.13 8.12 0.85
N LEU A 132 -0.25 9.01 0.39
CA LEU A 132 -0.16 9.38 -1.02
C LEU A 132 0.25 8.20 -1.90
N TYR A 133 1.34 7.51 -1.55
CA TYR A 133 1.79 6.32 -2.30
C TYR A 133 0.82 5.16 -2.17
N PHE A 134 0.18 5.00 -1.02
CA PHE A 134 -0.85 3.99 -0.81
C PHE A 134 -2.06 4.23 -1.71
N ILE A 135 -2.61 5.44 -1.77
CA ILE A 135 -3.75 5.77 -2.62
C ILE A 135 -3.38 5.64 -4.09
N GLY A 136 -2.24 6.22 -4.50
CA GLY A 136 -1.78 6.15 -5.89
C GLY A 136 -1.49 4.71 -6.33
N GLY A 137 -0.78 3.95 -5.51
CA GLY A 137 -0.48 2.54 -5.73
C GLY A 137 -1.74 1.68 -5.75
N TYR A 138 -2.64 1.87 -4.79
CA TYR A 138 -3.92 1.17 -4.75
C TYR A 138 -4.73 1.41 -6.03
N VAL A 139 -4.95 2.65 -6.44
CA VAL A 139 -5.74 2.98 -7.64
C VAL A 139 -5.11 2.37 -8.89
N LEU A 140 -3.79 2.47 -9.02
CA LEU A 140 -3.04 1.88 -10.13
C LEU A 140 -3.24 0.36 -10.19
N TYR A 141 -3.02 -0.37 -9.10
CA TYR A 141 -3.14 -1.83 -9.10
C TYR A 141 -4.60 -2.30 -9.14
N ALA A 142 -5.50 -1.66 -8.41
CA ALA A 142 -6.93 -1.96 -8.42
C ALA A 142 -7.53 -1.82 -9.82
N SER A 143 -7.10 -0.82 -10.59
CA SER A 143 -7.53 -0.67 -11.98
C SER A 143 -7.04 -1.82 -12.88
N LEU A 144 -5.81 -2.31 -12.70
CA LEU A 144 -5.31 -3.49 -13.42
C LEU A 144 -6.11 -4.75 -13.05
N PHE A 145 -6.33 -4.97 -11.75
CA PHE A 145 -7.13 -6.08 -11.27
C PHE A 145 -8.59 -6.02 -11.77
N ALA A 146 -9.19 -4.84 -11.83
CA ALA A 146 -10.53 -4.63 -12.39
C ALA A 146 -10.58 -4.95 -13.90
N ALA A 147 -9.54 -4.56 -14.65
CA ALA A 147 -9.45 -4.86 -16.09
C ALA A 147 -9.41 -6.37 -16.32
N ILE A 148 -8.56 -7.08 -15.57
CA ILE A 148 -8.46 -8.55 -15.62
C ILE A 148 -9.78 -9.19 -15.19
N GLY A 149 -10.38 -8.72 -14.09
CA GLY A 149 -11.66 -9.22 -13.56
C GLY A 149 -12.81 -9.13 -14.57
N SER A 150 -12.83 -8.08 -15.39
CA SER A 150 -13.82 -7.92 -16.46
C SER A 150 -13.60 -8.87 -17.65
N ALA A 151 -12.36 -9.31 -17.86
CA ALA A 151 -11.95 -10.16 -18.97
C ALA A 151 -12.18 -11.65 -18.70
N ILE A 152 -12.18 -12.06 -17.44
CA ILE A 152 -12.38 -13.46 -17.02
C ILE A 152 -13.87 -13.76 -16.76
N ASN A 153 -14.22 -15.04 -16.88
CA ASN A 153 -15.60 -15.52 -16.71
C ASN A 153 -15.73 -16.51 -15.54
N GLN A 154 -14.62 -17.13 -15.11
CA GLN A 154 -14.61 -18.18 -14.10
C GLN A 154 -13.60 -17.86 -12.99
N PRO A 155 -13.92 -18.18 -11.73
CA PRO A 155 -13.01 -17.98 -10.61
C PRO A 155 -11.73 -18.82 -10.72
N GLU A 156 -11.75 -19.97 -11.39
CA GLU A 156 -10.53 -20.76 -11.62
C GLU A 156 -9.50 -20.01 -12.50
N ASP A 157 -9.98 -19.14 -13.40
CA ASP A 157 -9.11 -18.35 -14.28
C ASP A 157 -8.47 -17.17 -13.56
N ALA A 158 -9.14 -16.62 -12.54
CA ALA A 158 -8.63 -15.52 -11.74
C ALA A 158 -7.24 -15.84 -11.17
N ASN A 159 -7.05 -17.06 -10.68
CA ASN A 159 -5.78 -17.52 -10.12
C ASN A 159 -4.66 -17.56 -11.17
N GLN A 160 -4.96 -17.83 -12.44
CA GLN A 160 -3.95 -17.84 -13.51
C GLN A 160 -3.42 -16.43 -13.80
N PHE A 161 -4.24 -15.40 -13.59
CA PHE A 161 -3.83 -14.00 -13.76
C PHE A 161 -3.27 -13.37 -12.47
N MET A 162 -3.59 -13.90 -11.29
CA MET A 162 -2.98 -13.45 -10.04
C MET A 162 -1.48 -13.73 -9.98
N THR A 163 -1.04 -14.91 -10.44
CA THR A 163 0.38 -15.31 -10.40
C THR A 163 1.33 -14.31 -11.09
N PRO A 164 1.12 -13.90 -12.35
CA PRO A 164 2.00 -12.93 -13.00
C PRO A 164 1.93 -11.54 -12.34
N MET A 165 0.76 -11.11 -11.86
CA MET A 165 0.63 -9.89 -11.05
C MET A 165 1.47 -9.98 -9.77
N MET A 166 1.41 -11.12 -9.08
CA MET A 166 2.17 -11.36 -7.86
C MET A 166 3.67 -11.35 -8.13
N ILE A 167 4.16 -12.00 -9.19
CA ILE A 167 5.59 -11.96 -9.58
C ILE A 167 6.04 -10.50 -9.79
N PHE A 168 5.22 -9.70 -10.46
CA PHE A 168 5.55 -8.31 -10.75
C PHE A 168 5.59 -7.42 -9.49
N ILE A 169 4.64 -7.58 -8.59
CA ILE A 169 4.60 -6.87 -7.31
C ILE A 169 5.75 -7.36 -6.39
N LEU A 170 6.03 -8.66 -6.41
CA LEU A 170 7.12 -9.28 -5.65
C LEU A 170 8.49 -8.75 -6.10
N PHE A 171 8.69 -8.54 -7.40
CA PHE A 171 9.89 -7.87 -7.90
C PHE A 171 10.05 -6.48 -7.28
N GLY A 172 8.98 -5.68 -7.21
CA GLY A 172 9.00 -4.39 -6.53
C GLY A 172 9.34 -4.50 -5.04
N PHE A 173 8.83 -5.54 -4.36
CA PHE A 173 9.14 -5.80 -2.96
C PHE A 173 10.62 -6.12 -2.75
N TYR A 174 11.19 -7.03 -3.54
CA TYR A 174 12.62 -7.34 -3.49
C TYR A 174 13.51 -6.15 -3.84
N ALA A 175 13.12 -5.34 -4.84
CA ALA A 175 13.81 -4.08 -5.14
C ALA A 175 13.77 -3.10 -3.96
N GLY A 176 12.67 -3.09 -3.19
CA GLY A 176 12.54 -2.33 -1.95
C GLY A 176 13.53 -2.80 -0.88
N ILE A 177 13.66 -4.12 -0.66
CA ILE A 177 14.64 -4.69 0.28
C ILE A 177 16.07 -4.29 -0.11
N TYR A 178 16.41 -4.45 -1.39
CA TYR A 178 17.73 -4.07 -1.90
C TYR A 178 18.03 -2.57 -1.70
N SER A 179 17.01 -1.72 -1.80
CA SER A 179 17.14 -0.27 -1.62
C SER A 179 17.47 0.14 -0.19
N VAL A 180 17.31 -0.74 0.81
CA VAL A 180 17.78 -0.48 2.18
C VAL A 180 19.31 -0.42 2.22
N GLU A 181 19.95 -1.37 1.54
CA GLU A 181 21.41 -1.51 1.55
C GLU A 181 22.07 -0.50 0.60
N ASN A 182 21.41 -0.19 -0.52
CA ASN A 182 21.91 0.76 -1.53
C ASN A 182 20.82 1.78 -1.95
N PRO A 183 20.46 2.76 -1.09
CA PRO A 183 19.36 3.70 -1.33
C PRO A 183 19.56 4.61 -2.54
N ASP A 184 20.82 4.94 -2.85
CA ASP A 184 21.21 5.80 -3.99
C ASP A 184 21.63 4.99 -5.22
N GLY A 185 21.50 3.66 -5.14
CA GLY A 185 21.86 2.77 -6.23
C GLY A 185 20.96 2.95 -7.46
N PRO A 186 21.43 2.60 -8.67
CA PRO A 186 20.63 2.70 -9.89
C PRO A 186 19.30 1.95 -9.80
N LEU A 187 19.29 0.75 -9.20
CA LEU A 187 18.07 -0.04 -9.06
C LEU A 187 17.04 0.67 -8.15
N ALA A 188 17.49 1.24 -7.04
CA ALA A 188 16.66 1.99 -6.11
C ALA A 188 16.06 3.23 -6.80
N PHE A 189 16.87 3.99 -7.53
CA PHE A 189 16.43 5.16 -8.29
C PHE A 189 15.35 4.78 -9.32
N TRP A 190 15.62 3.85 -10.24
CA TRP A 190 14.68 3.50 -11.30
C TRP A 190 13.41 2.85 -10.79
N CYS A 191 13.51 1.90 -9.85
CA CYS A 191 12.33 1.25 -9.28
C CYS A 191 11.50 2.22 -8.41
N SER A 192 12.11 3.27 -7.87
CA SER A 192 11.37 4.33 -7.18
C SER A 192 10.62 5.25 -8.14
N LEU A 193 11.06 5.36 -9.39
CA LEU A 193 10.46 6.24 -10.41
C LEU A 193 9.37 5.54 -11.23
N ILE A 194 9.53 4.25 -11.48
CA ILE A 194 8.56 3.44 -12.23
C ILE A 194 7.28 3.30 -11.39
N PRO A 195 6.11 3.76 -11.89
CA PRO A 195 4.87 3.83 -11.11
C PRO A 195 4.44 2.53 -10.44
N PHE A 196 4.67 1.39 -11.09
CA PHE A 196 4.29 0.09 -10.54
C PHE A 196 5.12 -0.31 -9.31
N THR A 197 6.42 0.01 -9.30
CA THR A 197 7.32 -0.33 -8.20
C THR A 197 7.45 0.81 -7.18
N SER A 198 7.13 2.05 -7.59
CA SER A 198 7.28 3.26 -6.77
C SER A 198 6.63 3.20 -5.39
N PRO A 199 5.38 2.70 -5.19
CA PRO A 199 4.72 2.76 -3.88
C PRO A 199 5.42 1.88 -2.84
N ILE A 200 6.12 0.85 -3.32
CA ILE A 200 6.83 -0.12 -2.51
C ILE A 200 8.25 0.38 -2.23
N VAL A 201 8.98 0.81 -3.27
CA VAL A 201 10.39 1.18 -3.16
C VAL A 201 10.59 2.55 -2.51
N MET A 202 9.78 3.56 -2.86
CA MET A 202 9.94 4.90 -2.27
C MET A 202 9.70 4.92 -0.76
N MET A 203 8.84 4.06 -0.22
CA MET A 203 8.60 3.98 1.23
C MET A 203 9.82 3.51 2.02
N VAL A 204 10.62 2.61 1.44
CA VAL A 204 11.88 2.17 2.06
C VAL A 204 12.96 3.24 1.96
N ARG A 205 12.90 4.01 0.87
CA ARG A 205 13.84 5.07 0.50
C ARG A 205 13.59 6.38 1.27
N LEU A 206 12.36 6.69 1.64
CA LEU A 206 11.96 7.93 2.33
C LEU A 206 12.71 8.27 3.64
N PRO A 207 13.11 7.32 4.49
CA PRO A 207 13.88 7.62 5.69
C PRO A 207 15.34 8.01 5.41
N TYR A 208 15.79 7.93 4.16
CA TYR A 208 17.08 8.40 3.68
C TYR A 208 16.91 9.80 3.06
N ASP A 209 17.96 10.61 3.10
CA ASP A 209 17.95 11.99 2.58
C ASP A 209 17.92 12.03 1.05
N ILE A 210 16.75 11.76 0.47
CA ILE A 210 16.54 11.75 -0.97
C ILE A 210 16.25 13.16 -1.47
N PRO A 211 16.80 13.56 -2.64
CA PRO A 211 16.46 14.84 -3.25
C PRO A 211 14.95 15.00 -3.44
N LEU A 212 14.41 16.15 -3.02
CA LEU A 212 12.96 16.41 -3.07
C LEU A 212 12.36 16.27 -4.48
N TRP A 213 13.15 16.55 -5.53
CA TRP A 213 12.70 16.42 -6.91
C TRP A 213 12.45 14.95 -7.30
N GLU A 214 13.24 13.99 -6.79
CA GLU A 214 13.01 12.55 -7.06
C GLU A 214 11.69 12.09 -6.42
N HIS A 215 11.45 12.53 -5.18
CA HIS A 215 10.23 12.22 -4.44
C HIS A 215 8.99 12.79 -5.11
N ILE A 216 9.01 14.07 -5.49
CA ILE A 216 7.90 14.71 -6.19
C ILE A 216 7.68 14.09 -7.56
N LEU A 217 8.75 13.83 -8.32
CA LEU A 217 8.65 13.23 -9.65
C LEU A 217 8.05 11.82 -9.58
N SER A 218 8.46 11.01 -8.61
CA SER A 218 7.88 9.69 -8.36
C SER A 218 6.38 9.78 -8.06
N LEU A 219 5.97 10.67 -7.16
CA LEU A 219 4.55 10.90 -6.87
C LEU A 219 3.76 11.32 -8.11
N VAL A 220 4.26 12.29 -8.87
CA VAL A 220 3.58 12.77 -10.09
C VAL A 220 3.43 11.63 -11.11
N LEU A 221 4.51 10.88 -11.37
CA LEU A 221 4.47 9.74 -12.28
C LEU A 221 3.50 8.66 -11.81
N LEU A 222 3.46 8.38 -10.51
CA LEU A 222 2.51 7.43 -9.92
C LEU A 222 1.07 7.85 -10.18
N PHE A 223 0.69 9.09 -9.87
CA PHE A 223 -0.69 9.55 -10.06
C PHE A 223 -1.08 9.68 -11.53
N VAL A 224 -0.16 10.11 -12.40
CA VAL A 224 -0.37 10.14 -13.85
C VAL A 224 -0.60 8.73 -14.39
N ALA A 225 0.22 7.76 -13.97
CA ALA A 225 0.06 6.37 -14.38
C ALA A 225 -1.21 5.74 -13.79
N ALA A 226 -1.55 6.04 -12.54
CA ALA A 226 -2.80 5.58 -11.92
C ALA A 226 -4.02 6.07 -12.71
N TYR A 227 -4.05 7.36 -13.07
CA TYR A 227 -5.09 7.92 -13.92
C TYR A 227 -5.14 7.24 -15.30
N GLY A 228 -3.98 7.06 -15.93
CA GLY A 228 -3.87 6.35 -17.21
C GLY A 228 -4.37 4.91 -17.14
N CYS A 229 -4.00 4.16 -16.10
CA CYS A 229 -4.44 2.79 -15.87
C CYS A 229 -5.94 2.71 -15.60
N VAL A 230 -6.53 3.64 -14.85
CA VAL A 230 -7.99 3.72 -14.66
C VAL A 230 -8.71 3.97 -15.99
N TRP A 231 -8.19 4.88 -16.82
CA TRP A 231 -8.77 5.16 -18.13
C TRP A 231 -8.70 3.95 -19.07
N ILE A 232 -7.54 3.27 -19.12
CA ILE A 232 -7.35 2.04 -19.91
C ILE A 232 -8.26 0.92 -19.40
N SER A 233 -8.28 0.71 -18.07
CA SER A 233 -9.10 -0.30 -17.42
C SER A 233 -10.58 -0.07 -17.69
N GLY A 234 -11.06 1.18 -17.63
CA GLY A 234 -12.45 1.52 -17.94
C GLY A 234 -12.88 1.15 -19.36
N LYS A 235 -11.99 1.31 -20.34
CA LYS A 235 -12.24 0.86 -21.72
C LYS A 235 -12.32 -0.66 -21.85
N ILE A 236 -11.40 -1.36 -21.18
CA ILE A 236 -11.38 -2.82 -21.13
C ILE A 236 -12.65 -3.31 -20.43
N TYR A 237 -13.02 -2.70 -19.32
CA TYR A 237 -14.18 -3.04 -18.51
C TYR A 237 -15.48 -2.92 -19.31
N ARG A 238 -15.68 -1.81 -20.04
CA ARG A 238 -16.87 -1.61 -20.89
C ARG A 238 -17.05 -2.74 -21.93
N THR A 239 -15.96 -3.21 -22.53
CA THR A 239 -16.01 -4.26 -23.57
C THR A 239 -16.06 -5.66 -22.95
N GLY A 240 -15.24 -5.91 -21.93
CA GLY A 240 -15.06 -7.20 -21.29
C GLY A 240 -16.32 -7.65 -20.54
N ILE A 241 -17.04 -6.73 -19.91
CA ILE A 241 -18.21 -7.07 -19.10
C ILE A 241 -19.39 -7.62 -19.92
N LEU A 242 -19.48 -7.25 -21.21
CA LEU A 242 -20.52 -7.72 -22.13
C LEU A 242 -20.10 -8.97 -22.93
N MET A 243 -18.85 -9.40 -22.78
CA MET A 243 -18.33 -10.55 -23.50
C MET A 243 -18.44 -11.83 -22.68
N TYR A 244 -19.25 -12.77 -23.17
CA TYR A 244 -19.39 -14.11 -22.61
C TYR A 244 -18.63 -15.15 -23.44
N GLY A 245 -18.08 -16.16 -22.77
CA GLY A 245 -17.52 -17.35 -23.42
C GLY A 245 -16.00 -17.39 -23.48
N LYS A 246 -15.39 -16.88 -24.57
CA LYS A 246 -13.95 -17.11 -24.83
C LYS A 246 -13.06 -16.21 -23.97
N LYS A 247 -12.05 -16.81 -23.33
CA LYS A 247 -10.99 -16.07 -22.61
C LYS A 247 -10.24 -15.19 -23.60
N PRO A 248 -10.29 -13.85 -23.48
CA PRO A 248 -9.60 -12.97 -24.39
C PRO A 248 -8.09 -13.12 -24.19
N SER A 249 -7.34 -13.16 -25.29
CA SER A 249 -5.87 -13.11 -25.22
C SER A 249 -5.41 -11.70 -24.83
N ILE A 250 -4.20 -11.57 -24.27
CA ILE A 250 -3.55 -10.27 -24.00
C ILE A 250 -3.55 -9.39 -25.27
N ALA A 251 -3.41 -9.99 -26.47
CA ALA A 251 -3.47 -9.28 -27.74
C ALA A 251 -4.87 -8.71 -28.06
N GLU A 252 -5.93 -9.37 -27.63
CA GLU A 252 -7.32 -8.90 -27.80
C GLU A 252 -7.63 -7.78 -26.81
N LEU A 253 -7.16 -7.88 -25.56
CA LEU A 253 -7.26 -6.80 -24.56
C LEU A 253 -6.65 -5.50 -25.10
N ILE A 254 -5.47 -5.57 -25.72
CA ILE A 254 -4.82 -4.40 -26.32
C ILE A 254 -5.65 -3.81 -27.49
N ARG A 255 -6.36 -4.64 -28.25
CA ARG A 255 -7.27 -4.15 -29.31
C ARG A 255 -8.47 -3.42 -28.72
N TRP A 256 -8.98 -3.81 -27.55
CA TRP A 256 -10.12 -3.14 -26.92
C TRP A 256 -9.81 -1.72 -26.48
N ILE A 257 -8.56 -1.45 -26.12
CA ILE A 257 -8.09 -0.10 -25.80
C ILE A 257 -8.24 0.84 -27.02
N LYS A 258 -8.12 0.30 -28.24
CA LYS A 258 -8.21 1.02 -29.51
C LYS A 258 -9.64 1.20 -30.02
N TYR A 259 -10.64 0.51 -29.46
CA TYR A 259 -12.03 0.75 -29.85
C TYR A 259 -12.46 2.17 -29.45
N LYS A 260 -13.10 2.88 -30.39
CA LYS A 260 -13.60 4.24 -30.16
C LYS A 260 -14.74 4.20 -29.15
N ALA A 261 -14.71 5.15 -28.21
CA ALA A 261 -15.72 5.36 -27.19
C ALA A 261 -17.10 5.66 -27.81
#